data_AF-A0A964FPJ4-F1
#
_entry.id   AF-A0A964FPJ4-F1
#
_cell.length_a   1.000
_cell.length_b   1.000
_cell.length_c   1.000
_cell.angle_alpha   90.00
_cell.angle_beta   90.00
_cell.angle_gamma   90.00
#
_symmetry.space_group_name_H-M   'P 1'
#
loop_
_entity.id
_entity.type
_entity.pdbx_description
1 polymer ?
#
loop_
_entity_poly.entity_id
_entity_poly.type
_entity_poly.pdbx_seq_one_letter_code
_entity_poly.pdbx_strand_id
1 'polypeptide(L)'
;MLTLDIQSILNSIPHQIPWQNIVQFEKLDDRVAIANNLCANIIGVNENTIEWCPNDEPPDRLETLVWWWVVRPDLGAAIAKEAPQELKQIISQYILQN
;
A
#
# COMPACT_ATOMS: atom_id res chain seq x y z
N MET A 1 14.32 -19.46 3.91
CA MET A 1 13.61 -18.45 3.11
C MET A 1 12.19 -18.39 3.66
N LEU A 2 11.85 -17.38 4.47
CA LEU A 2 10.47 -17.19 4.90
C LEU A 2 9.70 -16.69 3.68
N THR A 3 9.04 -17.59 2.96
CA THR A 3 7.91 -17.22 2.12
C THR A 3 6.83 -16.75 3.08
N LEU A 4 6.91 -15.48 3.49
CA LEU A 4 5.78 -14.78 4.08
C LEU A 4 4.62 -15.01 3.11
N ASP A 5 3.57 -15.66 3.59
CA ASP A 5 2.38 -15.90 2.79
C ASP A 5 1.75 -14.53 2.51
N ILE A 6 2.02 -14.00 1.32
CA ILE A 6 1.56 -12.69 0.91
C ILE A 6 0.03 -12.62 0.97
N GLN A 7 -0.67 -13.73 0.73
CA GLN A 7 -2.12 -13.78 0.84
C GLN A 7 -2.56 -13.59 2.29
N SER A 8 -1.88 -14.22 3.24
CA SER A 8 -2.14 -14.01 4.67
C SER A 8 -1.94 -12.54 5.09
N ILE A 9 -0.90 -11.87 4.58
CA ILE A 9 -0.66 -10.43 4.84
C ILE A 9 -1.77 -9.60 4.20
N LEU A 10 -2.06 -9.83 2.92
CA LEU A 10 -3.07 -9.09 2.18
C LEU A 10 -4.47 -9.23 2.81
N ASN A 11 -4.74 -10.35 3.47
CA ASN A 11 -6.00 -10.59 4.19
C ASN A 11 -6.01 -10.01 5.62
N SER A 12 -4.85 -9.76 6.22
CA SER A 12 -4.75 -9.23 7.59
C SER A 12 -4.77 -7.70 7.59
N ILE A 13 -5.93 -7.14 7.31
CA ILE A 13 -6.33 -5.73 7.21
C ILE A 13 -6.05 -4.71 8.34
N PRO A 14 -4.84 -4.18 8.69
CA PRO A 14 -4.78 -3.21 9.78
C PRO A 14 -5.52 -1.92 9.39
N HIS A 15 -6.47 -1.50 10.22
CA HIS A 15 -7.17 -0.23 10.01
C HIS A 15 -6.25 0.98 10.25
N GLN A 16 -5.28 0.85 11.16
CA GLN A 16 -4.31 1.91 11.46
C GLN A 16 -2.90 1.33 11.61
N ILE A 17 -1.91 2.08 11.16
CA ILE A 17 -0.50 1.69 11.23
C ILE A 17 0.34 2.83 11.80
N PRO A 18 1.10 2.59 12.89
CA PRO A 18 2.08 3.54 13.41
C PRO A 18 3.17 3.85 12.39
N TRP A 19 3.61 5.11 12.34
CA TRP A 19 4.67 5.55 11.41
C TRP A 19 5.96 4.71 11.51
N GLN A 20 6.34 4.31 12.71
CA GLN A 20 7.51 3.45 12.97
C GLN A 20 7.43 2.06 12.32
N ASN A 21 6.23 1.60 11.92
CA ASN A 21 6.00 0.31 11.28
C ASN A 21 5.87 0.42 9.76
N ILE A 22 5.95 1.63 9.21
CA ILE A 22 5.90 1.88 7.77
C ILE A 22 7.30 1.72 7.20
N VAL A 23 7.44 0.88 6.18
CA VAL A 23 8.72 0.68 5.50
C VAL A 23 8.98 1.87 4.56
N GLN A 24 10.23 2.36 4.55
CA GLN A 24 10.61 3.57 3.80
C GLN A 24 9.73 4.77 4.16
N PHE A 25 9.57 5.05 5.45
CA PHE A 25 8.70 6.12 5.95
C PHE A 25 9.06 7.50 5.39
N GLU A 26 10.35 7.76 5.13
CA GLU A 26 10.85 8.98 4.51
C GLU A 26 10.31 9.25 3.08
N LYS A 27 9.69 8.23 2.47
CA LYS A 27 9.03 8.28 1.16
C LYS A 27 7.51 8.12 1.24
N LEU A 28 6.94 8.17 2.45
CA LEU A 28 5.51 7.94 2.65
C LEU A 28 4.67 8.96 1.89
N ASP A 29 5.01 10.25 1.96
CA ASP A 29 4.25 11.32 1.30
C ASP A 29 4.12 11.10 -0.21
N ASP A 30 5.21 10.68 -0.87
CA ASP A 30 5.23 10.34 -2.29
C ASP A 30 4.24 9.20 -2.59
N ARG A 31 4.27 8.14 -1.77
CA ARG A 31 3.37 6.99 -1.94
C ARG A 31 1.91 7.33 -1.64
N VAL A 32 1.65 8.18 -0.64
CA VAL A 32 0.28 8.67 -0.32
C VAL A 32 -0.26 9.51 -1.47
N ALA A 33 0.54 10.40 -2.04
CA ALA A 33 0.14 11.20 -3.20
C ALA A 33 -0.20 10.30 -4.41
N ILE A 34 0.63 9.29 -4.68
CA ILE A 34 0.37 8.31 -5.73
C ILE A 34 -0.91 7.50 -5.44
N ALA A 35 -1.07 7.02 -4.21
CA ALA A 35 -2.23 6.26 -3.80
C ALA A 35 -3.53 7.07 -3.96
N ASN A 36 -3.53 8.34 -3.56
CA ASN A 36 -4.68 9.22 -3.69
C ASN A 36 -5.02 9.58 -5.15
N ASN A 37 -4.05 9.52 -6.07
CA ASN A 37 -4.31 9.66 -7.50
C ASN A 37 -5.01 8.41 -8.09
N LEU A 38 -4.78 7.24 -7.50
CA LEU A 38 -5.31 5.96 -7.97
C LEU A 38 -6.66 5.61 -7.30
N CYS A 39 -6.72 5.75 -5.98
CA CYS A 39 -7.89 5.59 -5.14
C CYS A 39 -8.01 6.84 -4.27
N ALA A 40 -8.88 7.76 -4.65
CA ALA A 40 -9.01 9.04 -3.95
C ALA A 40 -9.29 8.83 -2.45
N ASN A 41 -8.62 9.62 -1.62
CA ASN A 41 -8.80 9.63 -0.16
C ASN A 41 -8.62 8.29 0.56
N ILE A 42 -7.88 7.34 -0.04
CA ILE A 42 -7.71 5.99 0.53
C ILE A 42 -6.85 5.96 1.80
N ILE A 43 -6.02 6.99 2.01
CA ILE A 43 -5.14 7.12 3.17
C ILE A 43 -5.53 8.31 4.04
N GLY A 44 -5.92 8.04 5.28
CA GLY A 44 -5.96 9.04 6.34
C GLY A 44 -4.58 9.24 6.96
N VAL A 45 -4.16 10.49 7.16
CA VAL A 45 -2.90 10.82 7.85
C VAL A 45 -3.23 11.46 9.20
N ASN A 46 -2.81 10.81 10.29
CA ASN A 46 -3.01 11.25 11.66
C ASN A 46 -1.66 11.62 12.31
N GLU A 47 -1.66 12.09 13.56
CA GLU A 47 -0.45 12.61 14.22
C GLU A 47 0.74 11.63 14.26
N ASN A 48 0.49 10.34 14.45
CA ASN A 48 1.54 9.30 14.57
C ASN A 48 1.23 8.01 13.79
N THR A 49 0.13 8.01 13.03
CA THR A 49 -0.36 6.84 12.31
C THR A 49 -0.83 7.25 10.92
N ILE A 50 -0.94 6.26 10.03
CA ILE A 50 -1.84 6.36 8.90
C ILE A 50 -3.03 5.44 9.13
N GLU A 51 -4.15 5.79 8.52
CA GLU A 51 -5.43 5.11 8.62
C GLU A 51 -5.88 4.66 7.24
N TRP A 52 -6.45 3.46 7.19
CA TRP A 52 -7.04 2.93 5.97
C TRP A 52 -8.48 3.45 5.82
N CYS A 53 -8.72 4.16 4.72
CA CYS A 53 -10.01 4.77 4.40
C CYS A 53 -10.54 4.23 3.07
N PRO A 54 -10.97 2.96 2.98
CA PRO A 54 -11.49 2.42 1.74
C PRO A 54 -12.73 3.19 1.27
N ASN A 55 -12.88 3.36 -0.04
CA ASN A 55 -14.02 4.03 -0.65
C ASN A 55 -15.24 3.10 -0.73
N ASP A 56 -15.00 1.80 -0.91
CA ASP A 56 -16.05 0.78 -1.02
C ASP A 56 -16.17 -0.08 0.25
N GLU A 57 -17.37 -0.62 0.47
CA GLU A 57 -17.65 -1.60 1.52
C GLU A 57 -18.37 -2.85 0.93
N PRO A 58 -17.69 -4.00 0.80
CA PRO A 58 -16.30 -4.25 1.18
C PRO A 58 -15.29 -3.56 0.26
N PRO A 59 -14.06 -3.26 0.74
CA PRO A 59 -13.01 -2.67 -0.08
C PRO A 59 -12.69 -3.54 -1.28
N ASP A 60 -12.42 -2.91 -2.41
CA ASP A 60 -12.06 -3.68 -3.59
C ASP A 60 -10.61 -4.21 -3.49
N ARG A 61 -10.24 -5.06 -4.46
CA ARG A 61 -8.91 -5.66 -4.48
C ARG A 61 -7.82 -4.64 -4.78
N LEU A 62 -8.09 -3.63 -5.61
CA LEU A 62 -7.13 -2.58 -5.92
C LEU A 62 -6.83 -1.75 -4.67
N GLU A 63 -7.85 -1.31 -3.97
CA GLU A 63 -7.76 -0.55 -2.72
C GLU A 63 -6.91 -1.28 -1.68
N THR A 64 -7.17 -2.58 -1.50
CA THR A 64 -6.39 -3.44 -0.61
C THR A 64 -4.91 -3.48 -0.99
N LEU A 65 -4.61 -3.66 -2.29
CA LEU A 65 -3.24 -3.73 -2.78
C LEU A 65 -2.51 -2.38 -2.69
N VAL A 66 -3.23 -1.28 -2.92
CA VAL A 66 -2.71 0.10 -2.79
C VAL A 66 -2.35 0.38 -1.34
N TRP A 67 -3.25 0.10 -0.41
CA TRP A 67 -2.98 0.24 1.03
C TRP A 67 -1.70 -0.50 1.43
N TRP A 68 -1.60 -1.78 1.08
CA TRP A 68 -0.43 -2.57 1.41
C TRP A 68 0.84 -2.06 0.76
N TRP A 69 0.78 -1.56 -0.47
CA TRP A 69 1.94 -1.00 -1.13
C TRP A 69 2.42 0.30 -0.45
N VAL A 70 1.50 1.16 -0.01
CA VAL A 70 1.85 2.40 0.73
C VAL A 70 2.62 2.07 2.01
N VAL A 71 2.20 1.02 2.73
CA VAL A 71 2.77 0.61 4.02
C VAL A 71 4.06 -0.20 3.86
N ARG A 72 4.05 -1.15 2.91
CA ARG A 72 5.07 -2.17 2.68
C ARG A 72 5.55 -2.14 1.23
N PRO A 73 6.19 -1.04 0.77
CA PRO A 73 6.74 -0.96 -0.57
C PRO A 73 7.79 -2.04 -0.86
N ASP A 74 8.42 -2.61 0.18
CA ASP A 74 9.32 -3.77 0.08
C ASP A 74 8.63 -5.03 -0.46
N LEU A 75 7.32 -5.15 -0.30
CA LEU A 75 6.50 -6.22 -0.88
C LEU A 75 6.03 -5.90 -2.29
N GLY A 76 6.44 -4.76 -2.87
CA GLY A 76 5.97 -4.25 -4.16
C GLY A 76 6.02 -5.28 -5.28
N ALA A 77 7.12 -6.03 -5.43
CA ALA A 77 7.22 -7.07 -6.47
C ALA A 77 6.21 -8.22 -6.29
N ALA A 78 5.81 -8.54 -5.06
CA ALA A 78 4.79 -9.55 -4.78
C ALA A 78 3.38 -8.99 -5.02
N ILE A 79 3.11 -7.78 -4.53
CA ILE A 79 1.86 -7.05 -4.77
C ILE A 79 1.61 -6.88 -6.27
N ALA A 80 2.67 -6.51 -7.02
CA ALA A 80 2.61 -6.35 -8.46
C ALA A 80 2.21 -7.62 -9.20
N LYS A 81 2.42 -8.84 -8.67
CA LYS A 81 1.95 -10.06 -9.35
C LYS A 81 0.43 -10.18 -9.36
N GLU A 82 -0.20 -9.73 -8.28
CA GLU A 82 -1.64 -9.79 -8.04
C GLU A 82 -2.39 -8.54 -8.53
N ALA A 83 -1.66 -7.46 -8.82
CA ALA A 83 -2.21 -6.16 -9.15
C ALA A 83 -2.70 -6.04 -10.61
N PRO A 84 -3.68 -5.15 -10.88
CA PRO A 84 -4.00 -4.72 -12.23
C PRO A 84 -2.81 -3.97 -12.87
N GLN A 85 -2.87 -3.80 -14.19
CA GLN A 85 -1.76 -3.25 -14.98
C GLN A 85 -1.30 -1.86 -14.54
N GLU A 86 -2.24 -1.02 -14.12
CA GLU A 86 -1.96 0.35 -13.66
C GLU A 86 -1.09 0.37 -12.40
N LEU A 87 -1.51 -0.33 -11.34
CA LEU A 87 -0.73 -0.44 -10.11
C LEU A 87 0.61 -1.14 -10.35
N LYS A 88 0.67 -2.14 -11.25
CA LYS A 88 1.95 -2.77 -11.67
C LYS A 88 2.94 -1.74 -12.21
N GLN A 89 2.49 -0.81 -13.06
CA GLN A 89 3.34 0.22 -13.64
C GLN A 89 3.85 1.18 -12.58
N ILE A 90 2.96 1.64 -11.68
CA ILE A 90 3.30 2.51 -10.56
C ILE A 90 4.38 1.87 -9.67
N ILE A 91 4.16 0.61 -9.25
CA ILE A 91 5.11 -0.12 -8.41
C ILE A 91 6.45 -0.27 -9.13
N SER A 92 6.43 -0.63 -10.42
CA SER A 92 7.65 -0.81 -11.22
C SER A 92 8.44 0.49 -11.33
N GLN A 93 7.76 1.61 -11.59
CA GLN A 93 8.40 2.94 -11.65
C GLN A 93 9.00 3.33 -10.31
N TYR A 94 8.27 3.12 -9.20
CA TYR A 94 8.77 3.40 -7.86
C TYR A 94 10.04 2.61 -7.54
N ILE A 95 10.07 1.31 -7.88
CA ILE A 95 11.25 0.44 -7.69
C ILE A 95 12.44 0.86 -8.54
N LEU A 96 12.22 1.39 -9.75
CA LEU A 96 13.33 1.85 -10.60
C LEU A 96 13.93 3.17 -10.13
N GLN A 97 13.20 3.94 -9.33
CA GLN A 97 13.60 5.27 -8.87
C GLN A 97 14.22 5.27 -7.45
N ASN A 98 14.12 4.14 -6.72
CA ASN A 98 14.59 4.01 -5.33
C ASN A 98 15.35 2.70 -5.12
#